data_AF-A0A645FAH4-F1
#
_entry.id   AF-A0A645FAH4-F1
#
_cell.length_a   1.000
_cell.length_b   1.000
_cell.length_c   1.000
_cell.angle_alpha   90.00
_cell.angle_beta   90.00
_cell.angle_gamma   90.00
#
_symmetry.space_group_name_H-M   'P 1'
#
loop_
_entity.id
_entity.type
_entity.pdbx_description
1 polymer ?
#
loop_
_entity_poly.entity_id
_entity_poly.type
_entity_poly.pdbx_seq_one_letter_code
_entity_poly.pdbx_strand_id
1 'polypeptide(L)'
;MLENIEFIVKILFLILSVIWIGKIMVLRTDKQIVINPLLIGIAAVLAVLPDSTNLEFFGIKMETIKIALYGIYSLIVIFGLYAISQKNGIF
;
A
#
# COMPACT_ATOMS: atom_id res chain seq x y z
N MET A 1 17.64 -1.85 12.92
CA MET A 1 16.68 -0.73 13.13
C MET A 1 15.76 -0.57 11.94
N LEU A 2 16.32 -0.48 10.73
CA LEU A 2 15.52 -0.42 9.51
C LEU A 2 14.62 -1.67 9.37
N GLU A 3 15.09 -2.84 9.83
CA GLU A 3 14.32 -4.11 9.67
C GLU A 3 13.06 -4.12 10.52
N ASN A 4 13.17 -3.54 11.72
CA ASN A 4 12.03 -3.34 12.61
C ASN A 4 11.02 -2.36 12.00
N ILE A 5 11.49 -1.34 11.27
CA ILE A 5 10.63 -0.39 10.56
C ILE A 5 9.95 -1.12 9.40
N GLU A 6 10.68 -1.85 8.56
CA GLU A 6 10.09 -2.65 7.47
C GLU A 6 8.98 -3.56 8.01
N PHE A 7 9.24 -4.25 9.11
CA PHE A 7 8.26 -5.12 9.75
C PHE A 7 6.99 -4.37 10.19
N ILE A 8 7.13 -3.21 10.85
CA ILE A 8 6.00 -2.39 11.28
C ILE A 8 5.18 -1.91 10.07
N VAL A 9 5.83 -1.41 9.02
CA VAL A 9 5.12 -0.90 7.83
C VAL A 9 4.48 -2.06 7.04
N LYS A 10 5.06 -3.26 7.08
CA LYS A 10 4.46 -4.47 6.49
C LYS A 10 3.17 -4.88 7.21
N ILE A 11 3.12 -4.77 8.54
CA ILE A 11 1.87 -4.96 9.31
C ILE A 11 0.83 -3.90 8.92
N LEU A 12 1.24 -2.63 8.83
CA LEU A 12 0.35 -1.55 8.42
C LEU A 12 -0.21 -1.79 7.01
N PHE A 13 0.63 -2.21 6.07
CA PHE A 13 0.25 -2.60 4.72
C PHE A 13 -0.84 -3.67 4.72
N LEU A 14 -0.69 -4.72 5.54
CA LEU A 14 -1.67 -5.79 5.64
C LEU A 14 -3.02 -5.28 6.17
N ILE A 15 -3.01 -4.51 7.27
CA ILE A 15 -4.22 -3.95 7.87
C ILE A 15 -4.95 -3.05 6.87
N LEU A 16 -4.24 -2.14 6.23
CA LEU A 16 -4.80 -1.22 5.24
C LEU A 16 -5.33 -1.96 4.00
N SER A 17 -4.66 -3.02 3.55
CA SER A 17 -5.13 -3.87 2.46
C SER A 17 -6.49 -4.49 2.78
N VAL A 18 -6.64 -5.04 4.00
CA VAL A 18 -7.90 -5.65 4.46
C VAL A 18 -9.02 -4.60 4.54
N ILE A 19 -8.72 -3.41 5.08
CA ILE A 19 -9.69 -2.31 5.15
C ILE A 19 -10.12 -1.88 3.74
N TRP A 20 -9.17 -1.74 2.81
CA TRP A 20 -9.45 -1.37 1.43
C TRP A 20 -10.33 -2.40 0.73
N ILE A 21 -10.02 -3.69 0.87
CA ILE A 21 -10.83 -4.80 0.34
C ILE A 21 -12.27 -4.71 0.86
N GLY A 22 -12.46 -4.52 2.17
CA GLY A 22 -13.81 -4.34 2.73
C GLY A 22 -14.55 -3.16 2.13
N LYS A 23 -13.85 -2.03 1.90
CA LYS A 23 -14.45 -0.83 1.33
C LYS A 23 -14.83 -0.99 -0.14
N ILE A 24 -14.01 -1.63 -0.97
CA ILE A 24 -14.34 -1.88 -2.38
C ILE A 24 -15.47 -2.90 -2.55
N MET A 25 -15.60 -3.84 -1.63
CA MET A 25 -16.70 -4.81 -1.66
C MET A 25 -18.04 -4.15 -1.34
N VAL A 26 -18.06 -3.21 -0.39
CA VAL A 26 -19.30 -2.56 0.08
C VAL A 26 -19.68 -1.34 -0.77
N LEU A 27 -18.70 -0.53 -1.18
CA LEU A 27 -18.93 0.72 -1.91
C LEU A 27 -18.39 0.57 -3.33
N ARG A 28 -19.19 0.92 -4.33
CA ARG A 28 -18.71 1.06 -5.73
C ARG A 28 -18.55 2.54 -6.03
N THR A 29 -17.35 2.96 -6.40
CA THR A 29 -17.06 4.36 -6.73
C THR A 29 -16.14 4.46 -7.92
N ASP A 30 -16.33 5.46 -8.78
CA ASP A 30 -15.46 5.69 -9.95
C ASP A 30 -14.00 5.91 -9.55
N LYS A 31 -13.73 6.41 -8.33
CA LYS A 31 -12.37 6.60 -7.81
C LYS A 31 -11.60 5.27 -7.70
N GLN A 32 -12.31 4.15 -7.55
CA GLN A 32 -11.70 2.82 -7.46
C GLN A 32 -11.08 2.36 -8.78
N ILE A 33 -11.52 2.91 -9.92
CA ILE A 33 -10.97 2.56 -11.24
C ILE A 33 -9.50 2.95 -11.36
N VAL A 34 -9.07 3.99 -10.64
CA VAL A 34 -7.69 4.46 -10.62
C VAL A 34 -6.92 3.85 -9.46
N ILE A 35 -7.53 3.82 -8.26
CA ILE A 35 -6.83 3.37 -7.05
C ILE A 35 -6.53 1.87 -7.10
N ASN A 36 -7.46 1.04 -7.58
CA ASN A 36 -7.26 -0.42 -7.57
C ASN A 36 -6.07 -0.86 -8.45
N PRO A 37 -5.94 -0.43 -9.72
CA PRO A 37 -4.75 -0.75 -10.52
C PRO A 37 -3.44 -0.28 -9.89
N LEU A 38 -3.41 0.90 -9.25
CA LEU A 38 -2.22 1.41 -8.57
C LEU A 38 -1.81 0.51 -7.39
N LEU A 39 -2.77 0.13 -6.54
CA LEU A 39 -2.51 -0.76 -5.40
C LEU A 39 -2.05 -2.15 -5.86
N ILE A 40 -2.65 -2.70 -6.92
CA ILE A 40 -2.24 -3.98 -7.52
C ILE A 40 -0.81 -3.87 -8.08
N GLY A 41 -0.49 -2.79 -8.79
CA GLY A 41 0.84 -2.57 -9.35
C GLY A 41 1.91 -2.53 -8.27
N ILE A 42 1.68 -1.78 -7.18
CA ILE A 42 2.64 -1.71 -6.06
C ILE A 42 2.79 -3.07 -5.38
N ALA A 43 1.68 -3.78 -5.14
CA ALA A 43 1.70 -5.11 -4.54
C ALA A 43 2.44 -6.13 -5.41
N ALA A 44 2.29 -6.07 -6.73
CA ALA A 44 2.99 -6.95 -7.67
C ALA A 44 4.50 -6.70 -7.66
N VAL A 45 4.93 -5.43 -7.62
CA VAL A 45 6.34 -5.08 -7.47
C VAL A 45 6.89 -5.65 -6.16
N LEU A 46 6.20 -5.40 -5.04
CA LEU A 46 6.59 -5.91 -3.72
C LEU A 46 6.71 -7.44 -3.68
N ALA A 47 5.85 -8.17 -4.39
CA ALA A 47 5.85 -9.63 -4.43
C ALA A 47 7.05 -10.24 -5.18
N VAL A 48 7.66 -9.48 -6.11
CA VAL A 48 8.81 -9.93 -6.90
C VAL A 48 10.14 -9.47 -6.31
N LEU A 49 10.12 -8.48 -5.40
CA LEU A 49 11.33 -8.01 -4.75
C LEU A 49 11.94 -9.10 -3.84
N PRO A 50 13.24 -9.38 -3.95
CA PRO A 50 13.89 -10.42 -3.15
C PRO A 50 13.93 -10.05 -1.67
N ASP A 51 13.88 -11.08 -0.81
CA ASP A 51 13.90 -10.93 0.66
C ASP A 51 15.29 -10.76 1.27
N SER A 52 16.35 -10.80 0.45
CA SER A 52 17.70 -10.64 0.97
C SER A 52 18.01 -9.19 1.36
N THR A 53 18.28 -8.97 2.64
CA THR A 53 18.64 -7.66 3.21
C THR A 53 19.96 -7.10 2.65
N ASN A 54 20.82 -7.97 2.12
CA ASN A 54 22.15 -7.59 1.58
C ASN A 54 22.16 -7.34 0.07
N LEU A 55 21.01 -7.44 -0.63
CA LEU A 55 20.96 -7.05 -2.04
C LEU A 55 20.77 -5.54 -2.15
N GLU A 56 21.67 -4.91 -2.90
CA GLU A 56 21.56 -3.51 -3.30
C GLU A 56 21.09 -3.43 -4.74
N PHE A 57 20.10 -2.59 -5.00
CA PHE A 57 19.59 -2.30 -6.33
C PHE A 57 19.91 -0.84 -6.65
N PHE A 58 20.75 -0.61 -7.67
CA PHE A 58 21.27 0.72 -8.01
C PHE A 58 21.90 1.48 -6.81
N GLY A 59 22.59 0.77 -5.91
CA GLY A 59 23.22 1.36 -4.72
C GLY A 59 22.24 1.72 -3.59
N ILE A 60 20.96 1.36 -3.72
CA ILE A 60 19.95 1.50 -2.67
C ILE A 60 19.68 0.14 -2.06
N LYS A 61 19.67 0.07 -0.73
CA LYS A 61 19.33 -1.17 0.00
C LYS A 61 17.90 -1.59 -0.30
N MET A 62 17.70 -2.89 -0.56
CA MET A 62 16.38 -3.45 -0.89
C MET A 62 15.32 -3.14 0.17
N GLU A 63 15.71 -3.21 1.43
CA GLU A 63 14.91 -2.86 2.60
C GLU A 63 14.36 -1.43 2.54
N THR A 64 15.18 -0.46 2.11
CA THR A 64 14.74 0.94 1.95
C THR A 64 13.69 1.08 0.84
N ILE A 65 13.86 0.34 -0.26
CA ILE A 65 12.90 0.33 -1.37
C ILE A 65 11.56 -0.27 -0.92
N LYS A 66 11.59 -1.38 -0.19
CA LYS A 66 10.39 -2.02 0.37
C LYS A 66 9.65 -1.09 1.32
N ILE A 67 10.36 -0.44 2.25
CA ILE A 67 9.77 0.54 3.18
C ILE A 67 9.09 1.67 2.40
N ALA A 68 9.75 2.22 1.38
CA ALA A 68 9.18 3.28 0.55
C ALA A 68 7.90 2.80 -0.16
N LEU A 69 7.91 1.62 -0.76
CA LEU A 69 6.75 1.05 -1.46
C LEU A 69 5.58 0.76 -0.50
N TYR A 70 5.84 0.17 0.66
CA TYR A 70 4.81 -0.03 1.69
C TYR A 70 4.24 1.30 2.19
N GLY A 71 5.09 2.32 2.32
CA GLY A 71 4.67 3.68 2.68
C GLY A 71 3.77 4.32 1.62
N ILE A 72 4.17 4.26 0.35
CA ILE A 72 3.38 4.79 -0.77
C ILE A 72 2.03 4.07 -0.86
N TYR A 73 2.03 2.73 -0.76
CA TYR A 73 0.79 1.94 -0.73
C TYR A 73 -0.14 2.44 0.38
N SER A 74 0.40 2.60 1.60
CA SER A 74 -0.37 3.03 2.76
C SER A 74 -0.98 4.42 2.57
N LEU A 75 -0.21 5.37 2.01
CA LEU A 75 -0.71 6.70 1.69
C LEU A 75 -1.85 6.66 0.66
N ILE A 76 -1.71 5.87 -0.41
CA ILE A 76 -2.75 5.74 -1.43
C ILE A 76 -4.04 5.17 -0.82
N VAL A 77 -3.93 4.15 0.03
CA VAL A 77 -5.11 3.61 0.73
C VAL A 77 -5.75 4.66 1.62
N ILE A 78 -4.98 5.38 2.44
CA ILE A 78 -5.52 6.43 3.33
C ILE A 78 -6.22 7.53 2.52
N PHE A 79 -5.61 8.01 1.44
CA PHE A 79 -6.22 8.98 0.54
C PHE A 79 -7.47 8.43 -0.13
N GLY A 80 -7.46 7.17 -0.55
CA GLY A 80 -8.63 6.50 -1.10
C GLY A 80 -9.78 6.42 -0.09
N LEU A 81 -9.49 6.05 1.16
CA LEU A 81 -10.47 5.96 2.23
C LEU A 81 -11.08 7.33 2.53
N TYR A 82 -10.25 8.37 2.61
CA TYR A 82 -10.71 9.74 2.77
C TYR A 82 -11.56 10.22 1.58
N ALA A 83 -11.13 9.94 0.35
CA ALA A 83 -11.84 10.36 -0.84
C ALA A 83 -13.21 9.66 -0.99
N ILE A 84 -13.34 8.43 -0.48
CA ILE A 84 -14.61 7.69 -0.48
C ILE A 84 -15.51 8.16 0.68
N SER A 85 -14.96 8.44 1.86
CA SER A 85 -15.76 8.89 3.02
C SER A 85 -16.45 10.24 2.78
N GLN A 86 -15.81 11.16 2.04
CA GLN A 86 -16.41 12.44 1.66
C GLN A 86 -17.70 12.30 0.84
N LYS A 87 -17.87 11.21 0.09
CA LYS A 87 -19.10 10.97 -0.69
C LYS A 87 -20.24 10.39 0.17
N ASN A 88 -19.92 9.80 1.32
CA ASN A 88 -20.90 9.24 2.25
C ASN A 88 -21.36 10.26 3.32
N GLY A 89 -20.96 11.53 3.21
CA GLY A 89 -21.25 12.57 4.18
C GLY A 89 -22.54 13.36 3.96
N ILE A 90 -23.28 13.10 2.88
CA ILE A 90 -24.54 13.80 2.59
C ILE A 90 -25.45 12.82 1.87
N PHE A 91 -26.27 12.09 2.63
CA PHE A 91 -27.64 11.62 2.36
C PHE A 91 -28.00 10.54 3.38
#